data_AF-A0A3D3SW55-F1
#
_entry.id   AF-A0A3D3SW55-F1
#
_cell.length_a   1.000
_cell.length_b   1.000
_cell.length_c   1.000
_cell.angle_alpha   90.00
_cell.angle_beta   90.00
_cell.angle_gamma   90.00
#
_symmetry.space_group_name_H-M   'P 1'
#
loop_
_entity.id
_entity.type
_entity.pdbx_description
1 polymer ?
#
loop_
_entity_poly.entity_id
_entity_poly.type
_entity_poly.pdbx_seq_one_letter_code
_entity_poly.pdbx_strand_id
1 'polypeptide(L)'
;MNQRINDVYFALAALAVAPCALGGLWLRGWAGPRRDAVLGLLEHFLQAANHSKPLRIAHHTQAEQLHDGLDLSSSMQAGQPVVRPGLGHRAKGGLIQLAMAERASRGLQSQLAVLMDDKGFGLVACDESLPDEAGVMLALTDRLGLGLDLRNEEGLWLAAEPLVGSPLAKEFVRIIPKALKAWPRVALDEEALKALTIAAGQLGIDSMRPVFQAVTTARLTAALQGRTRLE
;
A
#
# COMPACT_ATOMS: atom_id res chain seq x y z
N MET A 1 4.31 15.79 20.55
CA MET A 1 3.83 14.61 19.82
C MET A 1 4.95 14.15 18.90
N ASN A 2 5.28 12.86 18.87
CA ASN A 2 6.44 12.38 18.13
C ASN A 2 6.20 12.47 16.62
N GLN A 3 7.07 13.16 15.88
CA GLN A 3 6.91 13.39 14.44
C GLN A 3 6.76 12.07 13.67
N ARG A 4 7.55 11.06 14.03
CA ARG A 4 7.47 9.72 13.43
C ARG A 4 6.13 9.02 13.61
N ILE A 5 5.49 9.19 14.77
CA ILE A 5 4.15 8.62 15.00
C ILE A 5 3.16 9.28 14.04
N ASN A 6 3.18 10.61 13.92
CA ASN A 6 2.28 11.32 12.99
C ASN A 6 2.47 10.85 11.55
N ASP A 7 3.72 10.64 11.12
CA ASP A 7 4.04 10.16 9.77
C ASP A 7 3.40 8.80 9.49
N VAL A 8 3.38 7.89 10.48
CA VAL A 8 2.69 6.60 10.34
C VAL A 8 1.19 6.78 10.13
N TYR A 9 0.53 7.66 10.88
CA TYR A 9 -0.90 7.90 10.69
C TYR A 9 -1.20 8.50 9.32
N PHE A 10 -0.41 9.48 8.87
CA PHE A 10 -0.56 10.06 7.54
C PHE A 10 -0.33 9.01 6.43
N ALA A 11 0.72 8.20 6.53
CA ALA A 11 1.02 7.16 5.54
C ALA A 11 -0.12 6.15 5.42
N LEU A 12 -0.64 5.65 6.55
CA LEU A 12 -1.72 4.67 6.55
C LEU A 12 -3.06 5.27 6.13
N ALA A 13 -3.35 6.52 6.51
CA ALA A 13 -4.55 7.22 6.08
C ALA A 13 -4.50 7.51 4.57
N ALA A 14 -3.36 7.92 4.04
CA ALA A 14 -3.15 8.13 2.61
C ALA A 14 -3.35 6.82 1.84
N LEU A 15 -2.78 5.72 2.33
CA LEU A 15 -2.97 4.38 1.76
C LEU A 15 -4.43 3.95 1.78
N ALA A 16 -5.16 4.22 2.86
CA ALA A 16 -6.59 3.92 2.93
C ALA A 16 -7.44 4.77 1.98
N VAL A 17 -7.03 6.02 1.70
CA VAL A 17 -7.73 6.93 0.78
C VAL A 17 -7.53 6.51 -0.69
N ALA A 18 -6.32 6.10 -1.08
CA ALA A 18 -6.07 5.74 -2.48
C ALA A 18 -5.07 4.57 -2.61
N PRO A 19 -5.50 3.34 -2.24
CA PRO A 19 -4.61 2.18 -2.17
C PRO A 19 -3.95 1.85 -3.52
N CYS A 20 -4.74 1.91 -4.60
CA CYS A 20 -4.25 1.61 -5.95
C CYS A 20 -3.38 2.73 -6.52
N ALA A 21 -3.72 4.00 -6.24
CA ALA A 21 -2.97 5.14 -6.76
C ALA A 21 -1.57 5.25 -6.14
N LEU A 22 -1.45 4.89 -4.85
CA LEU A 22 -0.15 4.77 -4.18
C LEU A 22 0.59 3.48 -4.52
N GLY A 23 -0.07 2.52 -5.14
CA GLY A 23 0.46 1.18 -5.40
C GLY A 23 0.61 0.32 -4.15
N GLY A 24 0.81 0.89 -2.96
CA GLY A 24 0.82 0.10 -1.73
C GLY A 24 1.79 0.59 -0.66
N LEU A 25 2.15 -0.34 0.22
CA LEU A 25 3.05 -0.16 1.34
C LEU A 25 4.06 -1.29 1.42
N TRP A 26 5.35 -0.93 1.41
CA TRP A 26 6.43 -1.80 1.84
C TRP A 26 6.61 -1.64 3.35
N LEU A 27 6.17 -2.64 4.11
CA LEU A 27 6.19 -2.63 5.57
C LEU A 27 7.34 -3.50 6.06
N ARG A 28 8.44 -2.88 6.48
CA ARG A 28 9.61 -3.59 7.00
C ARG A 28 9.54 -3.74 8.52
N GLY A 29 9.90 -4.91 9.01
CA GLY A 29 9.98 -5.21 10.43
C GLY A 29 9.36 -6.54 10.80
N TRP A 30 9.79 -7.08 11.94
CA TRP A 30 9.41 -8.41 12.39
C TRP A 30 7.91 -8.53 12.67
N ALA A 31 7.44 -9.77 12.60
CA ALA A 31 6.17 -10.14 13.19
C ALA A 31 6.14 -9.76 14.68
N GLY A 32 5.12 -9.01 15.08
CA GLY A 32 4.97 -8.61 16.47
C GLY A 32 4.02 -7.42 16.68
N PRO A 33 3.91 -6.95 17.93
CA PRO A 33 2.86 -6.02 18.35
C PRO A 33 2.87 -4.69 17.57
N ARG A 34 4.04 -4.16 17.22
CA ARG A 34 4.12 -2.91 16.42
C ARG A 34 3.54 -3.11 15.02
N ARG A 35 3.90 -4.21 14.34
CA ARG A 35 3.38 -4.52 13.01
C ARG A 35 1.87 -4.75 13.07
N ASP A 36 1.40 -5.46 14.09
CA ASP A 36 -0.02 -5.72 14.29
C ASP A 36 -0.79 -4.42 14.57
N ALA A 37 -0.21 -3.47 15.31
CA ALA A 37 -0.78 -2.15 15.54
C ALA A 37 -0.89 -1.34 14.23
N VAL A 38 0.13 -1.38 13.36
CA VAL A 38 0.10 -0.73 12.03
C VAL A 38 -0.98 -1.35 11.15
N LEU A 39 -1.01 -2.68 11.04
CA LEU A 39 -1.98 -3.39 10.20
C LEU A 39 -3.41 -3.20 10.72
N GLY A 40 -3.59 -3.18 12.05
CA GLY A 40 -4.87 -2.89 12.69
C GLY A 40 -5.33 -1.45 12.45
N LEU A 41 -4.42 -0.48 12.51
CA LEU A 41 -4.72 0.92 12.16
C LEU A 41 -5.08 1.06 10.69
N LEU A 42 -4.37 0.37 9.79
CA LEU A 42 -4.70 0.34 8.37
C LEU A 42 -6.10 -0.24 8.13
N GLU A 43 -6.43 -1.38 8.73
CA GLU A 43 -7.78 -1.96 8.63
C GLU A 43 -8.85 -0.99 9.15
N HIS A 44 -8.57 -0.27 10.22
CA HIS A 44 -9.48 0.74 10.76
C HIS A 44 -9.71 1.92 9.80
N PHE A 45 -8.65 2.42 9.17
CA PHE A 45 -8.75 3.49 8.18
C PHE A 45 -9.39 3.04 6.87
N LEU A 46 -9.16 1.81 6.42
CA LEU A 46 -9.85 1.23 5.25
C LEU A 46 -11.37 1.17 5.48
N GLN A 47 -11.80 0.81 6.69
CA GLN A 47 -13.22 0.84 7.05
C GLN A 47 -13.79 2.26 6.98
N ALA A 48 -13.07 3.26 7.51
CA ALA A 48 -13.48 4.67 7.40
C ALA A 48 -13.54 5.15 5.94
N ALA A 49 -12.74 4.54 5.06
CA ALA A 49 -12.73 4.80 3.63
C ALA A 49 -13.74 3.97 2.82
N ASN A 50 -14.58 3.15 3.47
CA ASN A 50 -15.50 2.19 2.83
C ASN A 50 -14.80 1.15 1.93
N HIS A 51 -13.53 0.85 2.18
CA HIS A 51 -12.83 -0.26 1.55
C HIS A 51 -13.02 -1.56 2.33
N SER A 52 -12.99 -2.67 1.60
CA SER A 52 -12.92 -4.00 2.21
C SER A 52 -11.57 -4.22 2.90
N LYS A 53 -11.53 -5.17 3.84
CA LYS A 53 -10.26 -5.61 4.45
C LYS A 53 -9.29 -6.12 3.38
N PRO A 54 -7.97 -5.99 3.58
CA PRO A 54 -6.98 -6.53 2.65
C PRO A 54 -7.17 -8.03 2.43
N LEU A 55 -7.08 -8.48 1.18
CA LEU A 55 -7.03 -9.89 0.83
C LEU A 55 -5.66 -10.44 1.23
N ARG A 56 -5.62 -11.21 2.32
CA ARG A 56 -4.38 -11.81 2.82
C ARG A 56 -3.97 -13.01 1.97
N ILE A 57 -2.72 -13.04 1.55
CA ILE A 57 -2.08 -14.16 0.84
C ILE A 57 -0.77 -14.53 1.53
N ALA A 58 -0.36 -15.78 1.39
CA ALA A 58 0.87 -16.30 1.99
C ALA A 58 2.03 -16.24 0.98
N HIS A 59 3.26 -16.23 1.48
CA HIS A 59 4.45 -16.26 0.62
C HIS A 59 4.55 -17.51 -0.27
N HIS A 60 3.92 -18.62 0.12
CA HIS A 60 3.86 -19.87 -0.65
C HIS A 60 2.66 -19.94 -1.62
N THR A 61 1.88 -18.86 -1.76
CA THR A 61 0.83 -18.75 -2.78
C THR A 61 1.44 -18.96 -4.16
N GLN A 62 0.81 -19.81 -4.97
CA GLN A 62 1.28 -20.11 -6.32
C GLN A 62 0.87 -18.97 -7.25
N ALA A 63 1.75 -18.58 -8.18
CA ALA A 63 1.56 -17.39 -9.01
C ALA A 63 0.32 -17.51 -9.92
N GLU A 64 -0.03 -18.73 -10.31
CA GLU A 64 -1.21 -19.09 -11.11
C GLU A 64 -2.51 -18.70 -10.39
N GLN A 65 -2.52 -18.73 -9.04
CA GLN A 65 -3.70 -18.35 -8.26
C GLN A 65 -4.03 -16.86 -8.34
N LEU A 66 -3.09 -16.03 -8.81
CA LEU A 66 -3.34 -14.60 -9.02
C LEU A 66 -4.27 -14.34 -10.22
N HIS A 67 -4.28 -15.27 -11.17
CA HIS A 67 -5.01 -15.15 -12.44
C HIS A 67 -6.34 -15.89 -12.39
N ASP A 68 -7.27 -15.46 -13.25
CA ASP A 68 -8.55 -16.15 -13.42
C ASP A 68 -8.29 -17.54 -14.04
N GLY A 69 -8.89 -18.57 -13.45
CA GLY A 69 -8.71 -19.96 -13.85
C GLY A 69 -10.01 -20.59 -14.32
N LEU A 70 -9.93 -21.72 -15.02
CA LEU A 70 -11.11 -22.50 -15.37
C LEU A 70 -11.45 -23.47 -14.24
N ASP A 71 -12.72 -23.50 -13.83
CA ASP A 71 -13.26 -24.53 -12.96
C ASP A 71 -13.74 -25.70 -13.81
N LEU A 72 -12.87 -26.68 -14.04
CA LEU A 72 -13.17 -27.82 -14.91
C LEU A 72 -14.38 -28.61 -14.42
N SER A 73 -14.53 -28.79 -13.11
CA SER A 73 -15.63 -29.53 -12.51
C SER A 73 -16.97 -28.83 -12.75
N SER A 74 -17.06 -27.53 -12.44
CA SER A 74 -18.27 -26.74 -12.73
C SER A 74 -18.51 -26.59 -14.23
N SER A 75 -17.46 -26.48 -15.04
CA SER A 75 -17.59 -26.37 -16.49
C SER A 75 -18.20 -27.62 -17.12
N MET A 76 -17.77 -28.81 -16.68
CA MET A 76 -18.32 -30.07 -17.15
C MET A 76 -19.77 -30.27 -16.71
N GLN A 77 -20.11 -29.89 -15.48
CA GLN A 77 -21.49 -29.97 -14.98
C GLN A 77 -22.43 -29.00 -15.70
N ALA A 78 -21.95 -27.78 -15.99
CA ALA A 78 -22.75 -26.74 -16.63
C ALA A 78 -22.79 -26.85 -18.17
N GLY A 79 -21.94 -27.68 -18.78
CA GLY A 79 -21.80 -27.79 -20.24
C GLY A 79 -21.20 -26.55 -20.92
N GLN A 80 -20.63 -25.62 -20.15
CA GLN A 80 -20.02 -24.38 -20.64
C GLN A 80 -18.85 -23.96 -19.75
N PRO A 81 -17.85 -23.22 -20.25
CA PRO A 81 -16.71 -22.77 -19.45
C PRO A 81 -17.14 -21.90 -18.25
N VAL A 82 -16.84 -22.36 -17.04
CA VAL A 82 -17.02 -21.62 -15.79
C VAL A 82 -15.66 -21.10 -15.33
N VAL A 83 -15.52 -19.79 -15.27
CA VAL A 83 -14.29 -19.11 -14.83
C VAL A 83 -14.35 -18.86 -13.33
N ARG A 84 -13.30 -19.27 -12.62
CA ARG A 84 -13.05 -18.94 -11.22
C ARG A 84 -12.18 -17.68 -11.15
N PRO A 85 -12.63 -16.60 -10.47
CA PRO A 85 -11.84 -15.39 -10.36
C PRO A 85 -10.59 -15.64 -9.51
N GLY A 86 -9.44 -15.21 -10.03
CA GLY A 86 -8.14 -15.23 -9.37
C GLY A 86 -8.04 -14.21 -8.25
N LEU A 87 -6.97 -14.30 -7.47
CA LEU A 87 -6.72 -13.38 -6.35
C LEU A 87 -6.58 -11.93 -6.82
N GLY A 88 -5.96 -11.67 -7.98
CA GLY A 88 -5.82 -10.32 -8.53
C GLY A 88 -7.17 -9.70 -8.90
N HIS A 89 -8.08 -10.48 -9.50
CA HIS A 89 -9.44 -10.04 -9.78
C HIS A 89 -10.19 -9.72 -8.49
N ARG A 90 -10.16 -10.63 -7.51
CA ARG A 90 -10.85 -10.47 -6.23
C ARG A 90 -10.34 -9.27 -5.42
N ALA A 91 -9.11 -8.84 -5.64
CA ALA A 91 -8.51 -7.69 -4.97
C ALA A 91 -8.75 -6.34 -5.69
N LYS A 92 -9.38 -6.34 -6.88
CA LYS A 92 -9.62 -5.12 -7.66
C LYS A 92 -10.28 -4.02 -6.83
N GLY A 93 -9.69 -2.83 -6.84
CA GLY A 93 -10.15 -1.66 -6.07
C GLY A 93 -9.85 -1.71 -4.57
N GLY A 94 -9.08 -2.71 -4.11
CA GLY A 94 -8.71 -2.91 -2.72
C GLY A 94 -7.21 -3.14 -2.54
N LEU A 95 -6.87 -3.92 -1.51
CA LEU A 95 -5.49 -4.25 -1.15
C LEU A 95 -5.30 -5.76 -1.09
N ILE A 96 -4.14 -6.23 -1.56
CA ILE A 96 -3.57 -7.52 -1.19
C ILE A 96 -2.61 -7.29 -0.03
N GLN A 97 -2.58 -8.19 0.95
CA GLN A 97 -1.55 -8.21 1.98
C GLN A 97 -0.74 -9.50 1.84
N LEU A 98 0.53 -9.36 1.49
CA LEU A 98 1.49 -10.47 1.37
C LEU A 98 2.34 -10.54 2.65
N ALA A 99 2.15 -11.61 3.42
CA ALA A 99 2.96 -11.88 4.60
C ALA A 99 4.30 -12.53 4.20
N MET A 100 5.39 -12.12 4.85
CA MET A 100 6.76 -12.60 4.59
C MET A 100 7.12 -12.49 3.10
N ALA A 101 6.92 -11.29 2.54
CA ALA A 101 7.09 -11.01 1.13
C ALA A 101 8.51 -11.33 0.62
N GLU A 102 9.53 -11.23 1.48
CA GLU A 102 10.90 -11.62 1.19
C GLU A 102 11.07 -13.12 0.91
N ARG A 103 10.17 -13.96 1.44
CA ARG A 103 10.16 -15.41 1.21
C ARG A 103 9.29 -15.84 0.04
N ALA A 104 8.57 -14.91 -0.58
CA ALA A 104 7.75 -15.21 -1.74
C ALA A 104 8.63 -15.63 -2.92
N SER A 105 8.18 -16.59 -3.72
CA SER A 105 8.90 -16.99 -4.93
C SER A 105 9.06 -15.80 -5.88
N ARG A 106 10.16 -15.77 -6.65
CA ARG A 106 10.37 -14.72 -7.67
C ARG A 106 9.23 -14.66 -8.69
N GLY A 107 8.64 -15.82 -9.02
CA GLY A 107 7.47 -15.91 -9.88
C GLY A 107 6.25 -15.19 -9.29
N LEU A 108 5.95 -15.42 -8.00
CA LEU A 108 4.85 -14.73 -7.32
C LEU A 108 5.07 -13.22 -7.29
N GLN A 109 6.26 -12.78 -6.90
CA GLN A 109 6.60 -11.35 -6.82
C GLN A 109 6.54 -10.67 -8.19
N SER A 110 7.05 -11.32 -9.25
CA SER A 110 6.99 -10.80 -10.61
C SER A 110 5.56 -10.68 -11.12
N GLN A 111 4.70 -11.67 -10.85
CA GLN A 111 3.32 -11.65 -11.30
C GLN A 111 2.48 -10.61 -10.53
N LEU A 112 2.74 -10.43 -9.23
CA LEU A 112 2.16 -9.32 -8.46
C LEU A 112 2.55 -7.96 -9.07
N ALA A 113 3.83 -7.76 -9.40
CA ALA A 113 4.29 -6.52 -9.99
C ALA A 113 3.56 -6.19 -11.31
N VAL A 114 3.42 -7.18 -12.20
CA VAL A 114 2.67 -7.03 -13.45
C VAL A 114 1.20 -6.72 -13.18
N LEU A 115 0.55 -7.47 -12.30
CA LEU A 115 -0.89 -7.30 -12.04
C LEU A 115 -1.22 -5.99 -11.32
N MET A 116 -0.30 -5.43 -10.54
CA MET A 116 -0.49 -4.11 -9.93
C MET A 116 -0.60 -3.00 -10.97
N ASP A 117 0.14 -3.10 -12.09
CA ASP A 117 0.05 -2.12 -13.18
C ASP A 117 -1.28 -2.27 -13.96
N ASP A 118 -1.87 -3.48 -14.01
CA ASP A 118 -3.03 -3.79 -14.86
C ASP A 118 -4.39 -3.82 -14.14
N LYS A 119 -4.44 -4.36 -12.92
CA LYS A 119 -5.70 -4.79 -12.27
C LYS A 119 -6.25 -3.82 -11.23
N GLY A 120 -5.54 -2.74 -10.94
CA GLY A 120 -6.03 -1.66 -10.09
C GLY A 120 -6.28 -2.10 -8.65
N PHE A 121 -5.32 -2.77 -8.02
CA PHE A 121 -5.25 -3.01 -6.57
C PHE A 121 -3.91 -2.50 -6.03
N GLY A 122 -3.82 -2.23 -4.72
CA GLY A 122 -2.55 -1.96 -4.05
C GLY A 122 -2.02 -3.18 -3.28
N LEU A 123 -0.74 -3.16 -2.89
CA LEU A 123 -0.11 -4.26 -2.15
C LEU A 123 0.48 -3.78 -0.82
N VAL A 124 0.19 -4.50 0.27
CA VAL A 124 0.95 -4.40 1.51
C VAL A 124 1.93 -5.57 1.55
N ALA A 125 3.21 -5.29 1.31
CA ALA A 125 4.28 -6.28 1.37
C ALA A 125 4.94 -6.21 2.76
N CYS A 126 4.65 -7.19 3.61
CA CYS A 126 5.31 -7.32 4.91
C CYS A 126 6.66 -8.01 4.72
N ASP A 127 7.73 -7.29 5.00
CA ASP A 127 9.11 -7.73 4.77
C ASP A 127 9.86 -7.86 6.10
N GLU A 128 10.26 -9.07 6.43
CA GLU A 128 11.00 -9.40 7.66
C GLU A 128 12.52 -9.50 7.42
N SER A 129 13.00 -9.15 6.21
CA SER A 129 14.40 -9.33 5.84
C SER A 129 15.37 -8.49 6.66
N LEU A 130 16.53 -9.08 6.92
CA LEU A 130 17.68 -8.40 7.49
C LEU A 130 18.40 -7.56 6.42
N PRO A 131 19.22 -6.56 6.80
CA PRO A 131 19.94 -5.72 5.85
C PRO A 131 20.88 -6.46 4.90
N ASP A 132 21.35 -7.66 5.28
CA ASP A 132 22.24 -8.53 4.51
C ASP A 132 21.52 -9.58 3.66
N GLU A 133 20.18 -9.63 3.70
CA GLU A 133 19.37 -10.50 2.86
C GLU A 133 18.88 -9.77 1.60
N ALA A 134 18.57 -10.53 0.55
CA ALA A 134 18.11 -9.98 -0.73
C ALA A 134 16.76 -9.24 -0.63
N GLY A 135 15.94 -9.55 0.39
CA GLY A 135 14.64 -8.94 0.63
C GLY A 135 13.63 -9.15 -0.50
N VAL A 136 12.67 -8.23 -0.60
CA VAL A 136 11.68 -8.19 -1.68
C VAL A 136 12.32 -7.67 -2.98
N MET A 137 11.94 -8.25 -4.12
CA MET A 137 12.43 -7.83 -5.43
C MET A 137 12.21 -6.34 -5.68
N LEU A 138 13.24 -5.65 -6.17
CA LEU A 138 13.16 -4.23 -6.54
C LEU A 138 12.00 -3.93 -7.51
N ALA A 139 11.76 -4.83 -8.46
CA ALA A 139 10.63 -4.68 -9.38
C ALA A 139 9.28 -4.61 -8.66
N LEU A 140 9.11 -5.29 -7.53
CA LEU A 140 7.89 -5.21 -6.74
C LEU A 140 7.88 -3.97 -5.83
N THR A 141 8.98 -3.67 -5.14
CA THR A 141 9.06 -2.53 -4.22
C THR A 141 9.02 -1.17 -4.93
N ASP A 142 9.54 -1.05 -6.16
CA ASP A 142 9.43 0.16 -6.99
C ASP A 142 7.96 0.57 -7.24
N ARG A 143 7.03 -0.39 -7.15
CA ARG A 143 5.58 -0.14 -7.31
C ARG A 143 4.90 0.31 -6.02
N LEU A 144 5.58 0.24 -4.87
CA LEU A 144 5.03 0.61 -3.57
C LEU A 144 5.41 2.04 -3.24
N GLY A 145 4.46 2.97 -3.35
CA GLY A 145 4.71 4.40 -3.14
C GLY A 145 4.98 4.80 -1.69
N LEU A 146 4.76 3.89 -0.73
CA LEU A 146 5.06 4.10 0.68
C LEU A 146 6.02 3.03 1.20
N GLY A 147 7.02 3.46 1.96
CA GLY A 147 7.89 2.60 2.75
C GLY A 147 7.76 2.95 4.22
N LEU A 148 7.52 1.96 5.07
CA LEU A 148 7.50 2.11 6.52
C LEU A 148 8.43 1.07 7.14
N ASP A 149 9.48 1.54 7.82
CA ASP A 149 10.45 0.67 8.51
C ASP A 149 10.25 0.74 10.03
N LEU A 150 9.81 -0.39 10.60
CA LEU A 150 9.54 -0.53 12.03
C LEU A 150 10.74 -1.06 12.82
N ARG A 151 11.88 -1.32 12.18
CA ARG A 151 13.07 -1.89 12.83
C ARG A 151 13.84 -0.85 13.65
N ASN A 152 13.74 0.43 13.26
CA ASN A 152 14.28 1.52 14.07
C ASN A 152 13.23 1.98 15.08
N GLU A 153 13.41 1.58 16.33
CA GLU A 153 12.47 1.87 17.41
C GLU A 153 12.47 3.32 17.87
N GLU A 154 13.53 4.08 17.57
CA GLU A 154 13.66 5.46 18.02
C GLU A 154 12.53 6.31 17.44
N GLY A 155 11.77 6.94 18.31
CA GLY A 155 10.67 7.81 17.91
C GLY A 155 9.39 7.10 17.45
N LEU A 156 9.35 5.76 17.48
CA LEU A 156 8.09 5.01 17.34
C LEU A 156 7.33 4.96 18.67
N TRP A 157 6.06 4.54 18.60
CA TRP A 157 5.25 4.29 19.80
C TRP A 157 5.73 3.05 20.55
N LEU A 158 5.37 2.95 21.83
CA LEU A 158 5.62 1.75 22.61
C LEU A 158 4.81 0.60 22.03
N ALA A 159 5.44 -0.58 21.89
CA ALA A 159 4.81 -1.73 21.22
C ALA A 159 3.48 -2.17 21.86
N ALA A 160 3.28 -1.88 23.15
CA ALA A 160 2.06 -2.17 23.90
C ALA A 160 0.94 -1.12 23.71
N GLU A 161 1.22 0.04 23.12
CA GLU A 161 0.23 1.10 22.95
C GLU A 161 -0.63 0.85 21.69
N PRO A 162 -1.97 0.81 21.82
CA PRO A 162 -2.86 0.64 20.69
C PRO A 162 -2.96 1.93 19.86
N LEU A 163 -2.79 1.83 18.54
CA LEU A 163 -2.94 2.98 17.64
C LEU A 163 -4.42 3.31 17.36
N VAL A 164 -5.26 2.30 17.10
CA VAL A 164 -6.68 2.46 16.68
C VAL A 164 -7.52 3.28 17.67
N GLY A 165 -7.21 3.22 18.97
CA GLY A 165 -7.96 3.92 20.02
C GLY A 165 -7.52 5.36 20.28
N SER A 166 -6.42 5.81 19.67
CA SER A 166 -5.82 7.10 19.98
C SER A 166 -6.71 8.28 19.54
N PRO A 167 -6.57 9.46 20.18
CA PRO A 167 -7.25 10.67 19.70
C PRO A 167 -6.95 10.99 18.23
N LEU A 168 -5.71 10.74 17.80
CA LEU A 168 -5.28 10.98 16.42
C LEU A 168 -5.97 10.03 15.43
N ALA A 169 -6.15 8.75 15.78
CA ALA A 169 -6.89 7.80 14.94
C ALA A 169 -8.32 8.29 14.68
N LYS A 170 -8.99 8.76 15.74
CA LYS A 170 -10.35 9.30 15.67
C LYS A 170 -10.42 10.55 14.79
N GLU A 171 -9.41 11.40 14.81
CA GLU A 171 -9.30 12.54 13.91
C GLU A 171 -9.19 12.09 12.45
N PHE A 172 -8.27 11.16 12.15
CA PHE A 172 -8.10 10.61 10.80
C PHE A 172 -9.37 9.97 10.24
N VAL A 173 -10.08 9.18 11.05
CA VAL A 173 -11.38 8.58 10.67
C VAL A 173 -12.39 9.64 10.22
N ARG A 174 -12.39 10.84 10.82
CA ARG A 174 -13.31 11.92 10.45
C ARG A 174 -12.91 12.63 9.15
N ILE A 175 -11.62 12.67 8.82
CA ILE A 175 -11.11 13.38 7.63
C ILE A 175 -11.01 12.50 6.39
N ILE A 176 -10.78 11.18 6.55
CA ILE A 176 -10.62 10.22 5.44
C ILE A 176 -11.77 10.31 4.40
N PRO A 177 -13.08 10.34 4.78
CA PRO A 177 -14.17 10.45 3.82
C PRO A 177 -14.15 11.74 2.98
N LYS A 178 -13.61 12.83 3.53
CA LYS A 178 -13.45 14.10 2.80
C LYS A 178 -12.25 14.03 1.87
N ALA A 179 -11.12 13.51 2.36
CA ALA A 179 -9.90 13.35 1.58
C ALA A 179 -10.11 12.45 0.35
N LEU A 180 -10.89 11.37 0.47
CA LEU A 180 -11.34 10.52 -0.63
C LEU A 180 -11.91 11.27 -1.83
N LYS A 181 -12.69 12.33 -1.57
CA LYS A 181 -13.33 13.14 -2.62
C LYS A 181 -12.43 14.27 -3.11
N ALA A 182 -11.53 14.75 -2.26
CA ALA A 182 -10.73 15.95 -2.50
C ALA A 182 -9.39 15.65 -3.19
N TRP A 183 -8.73 14.54 -2.86
CA TRP A 183 -7.35 14.27 -3.30
C TRP A 183 -7.12 14.33 -4.82
N PRO A 184 -8.04 13.87 -5.70
CA PRO A 184 -7.81 13.96 -7.15
C PRO A 184 -7.84 15.40 -7.67
N ARG A 185 -8.44 16.32 -6.89
CA ARG A 185 -8.64 17.73 -7.22
C ARG A 185 -7.58 18.64 -6.60
N VAL A 186 -6.66 18.10 -5.80
CA VAL A 186 -5.57 18.91 -5.24
C VAL A 186 -4.69 19.40 -6.38
N ALA A 187 -4.63 20.72 -6.54
CA ALA A 187 -3.86 21.36 -7.59
C ALA A 187 -2.37 21.11 -7.36
N LEU A 188 -1.68 20.69 -8.43
CA LEU A 188 -0.23 20.60 -8.49
C LEU A 188 0.24 21.75 -9.36
N ASP A 189 1.12 22.58 -8.83
CA ASP A 189 1.77 23.62 -9.61
C ASP A 189 2.82 23.01 -10.56
N GLU A 190 2.94 23.54 -11.77
CA GLU A 190 3.91 23.06 -12.76
C GLU A 190 5.35 23.26 -12.26
N GLU A 191 5.61 24.36 -11.53
CA GLU A 191 6.91 24.61 -10.90
C GLU A 191 7.23 23.57 -9.82
N ALA A 192 6.24 23.15 -9.03
CA ALA A 192 6.42 22.09 -8.03
C ALA A 192 6.74 20.74 -8.70
N LEU A 193 6.06 20.39 -9.80
CA LEU A 193 6.35 19.17 -10.56
C LEU A 193 7.76 19.21 -11.17
N LYS A 194 8.16 20.37 -11.71
CA LYS A 194 9.50 20.59 -12.27
C LYS A 194 10.57 20.48 -11.18
N ALA A 195 10.38 21.12 -10.04
CA ALA A 195 11.29 21.04 -8.90
C ALA A 195 11.46 19.60 -8.41
N LEU A 196 10.36 18.84 -8.30
CA LEU A 196 10.41 17.43 -7.91
C LEU A 196 11.16 16.56 -8.93
N THR A 197 10.95 16.79 -10.23
CA THR A 197 11.64 16.05 -11.30
C THR A 197 13.15 16.36 -11.30
N ILE A 198 13.53 17.63 -11.10
CA ILE A 198 14.95 18.03 -10.98
C ILE A 198 15.58 17.38 -9.74
N ALA A 199 14.90 17.42 -8.60
CA ALA A 199 15.37 16.80 -7.36
C ALA A 199 15.56 15.29 -7.53
N ALA A 200 14.63 14.60 -8.20
CA ALA A 200 14.76 13.18 -8.51
C ALA A 200 16.03 12.89 -9.33
N GLY A 201 16.29 13.66 -10.38
CA GLY A 201 17.51 13.51 -11.19
C GLY A 201 18.80 13.79 -10.38
N GLN A 202 18.78 14.78 -9.49
CA GLN A 202 19.92 15.08 -8.61
C GLN A 202 20.20 13.97 -7.58
N LEU A 203 19.17 13.24 -7.17
CA LEU A 203 19.27 12.09 -6.26
C LEU A 203 19.60 10.78 -6.97
N GLY A 204 19.76 10.79 -8.30
CA GLY A 204 20.02 9.59 -9.10
C GLY A 204 18.80 8.67 -9.23
N ILE A 205 17.58 9.22 -9.11
CA ILE A 205 16.35 8.49 -9.34
C ILE A 205 16.03 8.56 -10.84
N ASP A 206 16.40 7.50 -11.56
CA ASP A 206 16.25 7.41 -13.02
C ASP A 206 14.84 7.00 -13.46
N SER A 207 14.01 6.52 -12.52
CA SER A 207 12.62 6.12 -12.77
C SER A 207 11.67 7.28 -12.52
N MET A 208 10.70 7.50 -13.43
CA MET A 208 9.62 8.46 -13.19
C MET A 208 8.57 7.96 -12.20
N ARG A 209 8.55 6.66 -11.88
CA ARG A 209 7.54 6.08 -10.99
C ARG A 209 7.61 6.66 -9.57
N PRO A 210 8.78 6.74 -8.90
CA PRO A 210 8.91 7.44 -7.63
C PRO A 210 8.45 8.91 -7.67
N VAL A 211 8.66 9.61 -8.80
CA VAL A 211 8.17 10.99 -8.98
C VAL A 211 6.65 11.03 -8.94
N PHE A 212 5.97 10.16 -9.69
CA PHE A 212 4.50 10.06 -9.66
C PHE A 212 3.97 9.63 -8.29
N GLN A 213 4.64 8.70 -7.61
CA GLN A 213 4.28 8.28 -6.26
C GLN A 213 4.43 9.44 -5.27
N ALA A 214 5.51 10.23 -5.36
CA ALA A 214 5.73 11.39 -4.50
C ALA A 214 4.65 12.46 -4.71
N VAL A 215 4.29 12.78 -5.95
CA VAL A 215 3.15 13.67 -6.27
C VAL A 215 1.85 13.14 -5.68
N THR A 216 1.59 11.84 -5.84
CA THR A 216 0.37 11.20 -5.34
C THR A 216 0.29 11.27 -3.82
N THR A 217 1.38 10.93 -3.13
CA THR A 217 1.50 11.05 -1.67
C THR A 217 1.32 12.49 -1.21
N ALA A 218 1.93 13.47 -1.89
CA ALA A 218 1.77 14.89 -1.55
C ALA A 218 0.31 15.34 -1.67
N ARG A 219 -0.38 14.96 -2.76
CA ARG A 219 -1.82 15.26 -2.94
C ARG A 219 -2.68 14.64 -1.85
N LEU A 220 -2.41 13.39 -1.47
CA LEU A 220 -3.15 12.70 -0.42
C LEU A 220 -2.93 13.35 0.94
N THR A 221 -1.68 13.67 1.29
CA THR A 221 -1.36 14.38 2.53
C THR A 221 -2.02 15.76 2.57
N ALA A 222 -1.96 16.53 1.48
CA ALA A 222 -2.64 17.82 1.38
C ALA A 222 -4.15 17.69 1.57
N ALA A 223 -4.79 16.70 0.94
CA ALA A 223 -6.22 16.44 1.09
C ALA A 223 -6.60 16.03 2.52
N LEU A 224 -5.78 15.20 3.18
CA LEU A 224 -5.95 14.83 4.60
C LEU A 224 -5.82 16.05 5.53
N GLN A 225 -4.99 17.02 5.16
CA GLN A 225 -4.86 18.30 5.85
C GLN A 225 -5.93 19.34 5.46
N GLY A 226 -6.85 19.00 4.56
CA GLY A 226 -7.91 19.91 4.10
C GLY A 226 -7.43 20.99 3.12
N ARG A 227 -6.24 20.84 2.53
CA ARG A 227 -5.68 21.75 1.53
C ARG A 227 -6.16 21.37 0.13
N THR A 228 -6.20 22.36 -0.77
CA THR A 228 -6.64 22.19 -2.17
C THR A 228 -5.53 22.38 -3.19
N ARG A 229 -4.31 22.72 -2.74
CA ARG A 229 -3.13 22.94 -3.58
C ARG A 229 -1.87 22.46 -2.86
N LEU A 230 -0.90 21.98 -3.64
CA LEU A 230 0.46 21.70 -3.18
C LEU A 230 1.29 22.98 -3.18
N GLU A 231 2.06 23.19 -2.12
CA GLU A 231 3.03 24.28 -1.98
C GLU A 231 4.42 23.83 -2.41
#